data_AF-A0A8W8KZH7-F1
#
_entry.id   AF-A0A8W8KZH7-F1
#
_cell.length_a   1.000
_cell.length_b   1.000
_cell.length_c   1.000
_cell.angle_alpha   90.00
_cell.angle_beta   90.00
_cell.angle_gamma   90.00
#
_symmetry.space_group_name_H-M   'P 1'
#
loop_
_entity.id
_entity.type
_entity.pdbx_description
1 polymer ?
#
loop_
_entity_poly.entity_id
_entity_poly.type
_entity_poly.pdbx_seq_one_letter_code
_entity_poly.pdbx_strand_id
1 'polypeptide(L)'
;TGTTNDFDSSAWITSSSAGSKHIPTSCCTGVTSETYSTFTNTACTDSVTSGYNTKGCYDAIYTSLSAYYIIFIAVGVTVMVVEALAVVAAVSKKHNDRYSETSTSEVEDISKKKQKV
;
A
#
# COMPACT_ATOMS: atom_id res chain seq x y z
N THR A 1 -10.60 -24.41 -21.79
CA THR A 1 -9.32 -24.54 -22.51
C THR A 1 -8.54 -23.27 -22.26
N GLY A 2 -7.49 -23.33 -21.44
CA GLY A 2 -6.54 -22.22 -21.29
C GLY A 2 -5.77 -22.05 -22.61
N THR A 3 -5.55 -20.81 -23.01
CA THR A 3 -4.80 -20.49 -24.21
C THR A 3 -3.31 -20.57 -23.91
N THR A 4 -2.58 -21.53 -24.48
CA THR A 4 -1.12 -21.70 -24.30
C THR A 4 -0.35 -20.37 -24.47
N ASN A 5 -0.13 -19.64 -23.39
CA ASN A 5 0.52 -18.33 -23.35
C ASN A 5 1.38 -18.18 -22.09
N ASP A 6 2.16 -17.11 -22.00
CA ASP A 6 3.06 -16.84 -20.86
C ASP A 6 2.32 -16.68 -19.52
N PHE A 7 1.06 -16.26 -19.55
CA PHE A 7 0.22 -16.17 -18.36
C PHE A 7 -0.19 -17.54 -17.81
N ASP A 8 -0.49 -18.54 -18.64
CA ASP A 8 -0.85 -19.90 -18.19
C ASP A 8 0.29 -20.60 -17.40
N SER A 9 1.54 -20.25 -17.67
CA SER A 9 2.73 -20.76 -16.96
C SER A 9 3.18 -19.88 -15.79
N SER A 10 2.46 -18.79 -15.52
CA SER A 10 2.87 -17.81 -14.53
C SER A 10 2.57 -18.23 -13.09
N ALA A 11 3.25 -17.60 -12.12
CA ALA A 11 2.97 -17.79 -10.70
C ALA A 11 1.57 -17.29 -10.28
N TRP A 12 0.88 -16.51 -11.13
CA TRP A 12 -0.52 -16.10 -10.89
C TRP A 12 -1.49 -17.26 -11.11
N ILE A 13 -1.08 -18.31 -11.81
CA ILE A 13 -1.87 -19.50 -12.09
C ILE A 13 -1.47 -20.62 -11.13
N THR A 14 -2.18 -20.70 -10.01
CA THR A 14 -1.97 -21.74 -8.98
C THR A 14 -2.71 -23.05 -9.26
N SER A 15 -3.65 -23.04 -10.20
CA SER A 15 -4.39 -24.19 -10.72
C SER A 15 -4.14 -24.28 -12.22
N SER A 16 -4.09 -25.48 -12.82
CA SER A 16 -3.69 -25.75 -14.22
C SER A 16 -4.48 -25.07 -15.36
N SER A 17 -5.30 -24.06 -15.05
CA SER A 17 -6.05 -23.24 -16.00
C SER A 17 -6.17 -21.80 -15.49
N ALA A 18 -6.07 -20.84 -16.41
CA ALA A 18 -6.31 -19.42 -16.17
C ALA A 18 -7.62 -19.09 -15.46
N GLY A 19 -8.72 -19.84 -15.67
CA GLY A 19 -9.99 -19.62 -14.97
C GLY A 19 -10.56 -18.20 -15.15
N SER A 20 -11.30 -17.70 -14.15
CA SER A 20 -11.83 -16.33 -14.08
C SER A 20 -10.87 -15.41 -13.33
N LYS A 21 -9.70 -15.10 -13.90
CA LYS A 21 -8.67 -14.28 -13.26
C LYS A 21 -8.57 -12.94 -13.96
N HIS A 22 -8.60 -11.86 -13.19
CA HIS A 22 -8.45 -10.50 -13.71
C HIS A 22 -6.98 -10.19 -13.97
N ILE A 23 -6.56 -10.28 -15.24
CA ILE A 23 -5.27 -9.76 -15.68
C ILE A 23 -5.38 -8.25 -16.01
N PRO A 24 -4.26 -7.50 -15.92
CA PRO A 24 -4.27 -6.08 -16.26
C PRO A 24 -4.69 -5.83 -17.71
N THR A 25 -5.55 -4.84 -17.93
CA THR A 25 -6.03 -4.41 -19.25
C THR A 25 -4.88 -4.09 -20.23
N SER A 26 -3.73 -3.64 -19.72
CA SER A 26 -2.53 -3.39 -20.53
C SER A 26 -1.99 -4.64 -21.23
N CYS A 27 -2.35 -5.84 -20.78
CA CYS A 27 -2.01 -7.09 -21.45
C CYS A 27 -2.93 -7.46 -22.60
N CYS A 28 -3.97 -6.69 -22.85
CA CYS A 28 -4.86 -6.93 -23.96
C CYS A 28 -4.38 -6.25 -25.25
N THR A 29 -4.52 -6.95 -26.37
CA THR A 29 -4.22 -6.43 -27.71
C THR A 29 -5.11 -5.23 -28.02
N GLY A 30 -4.55 -4.19 -28.62
CA GLY A 30 -5.31 -3.00 -29.02
C GLY A 30 -5.64 -2.02 -27.89
N VAL A 31 -5.13 -2.27 -26.67
CA VAL A 31 -5.22 -1.31 -25.57
C VAL A 31 -4.09 -0.29 -25.70
N THR A 32 -4.47 0.99 -25.67
CA THR A 32 -3.58 2.14 -25.61
C THR A 32 -3.88 2.94 -24.33
N SER A 33 -3.07 3.94 -24.02
CA SER A 33 -3.34 4.86 -22.90
C SER A 33 -4.70 5.54 -22.98
N GLU A 34 -5.20 5.77 -24.20
CA GLU A 34 -6.49 6.43 -24.45
C GLU A 34 -7.67 5.48 -24.29
N THR A 35 -7.49 4.20 -24.63
CA THR A 35 -8.57 3.21 -24.61
C THR A 35 -8.59 2.37 -23.33
N TYR A 36 -7.61 2.53 -22.46
CA TYR A 36 -7.46 1.77 -21.21
C TYR A 36 -8.69 1.86 -20.30
N SER A 37 -9.26 3.06 -20.12
CA SER A 37 -10.40 3.30 -19.23
C SER A 37 -11.73 2.83 -19.82
N THR A 38 -11.81 2.66 -21.14
CA THR A 38 -13.03 2.27 -21.86
C THR A 38 -12.99 0.82 -22.35
N PHE A 39 -11.93 0.07 -22.01
CA PHE A 39 -11.79 -1.32 -22.44
C PHE A 39 -12.73 -2.23 -21.64
N THR A 40 -13.52 -3.03 -22.35
CA THR A 40 -14.59 -3.86 -21.76
C THR A 40 -14.50 -5.34 -22.13
N ASN A 41 -13.45 -5.76 -22.86
CA ASN A 41 -13.35 -7.13 -23.34
C ASN A 41 -12.91 -8.10 -22.22
N THR A 42 -13.90 -8.66 -21.54
CA THR A 42 -13.73 -9.66 -20.48
C THR A 42 -13.12 -10.98 -20.99
N ALA A 43 -13.21 -11.27 -22.29
CA ALA A 43 -12.56 -12.46 -22.85
C ALA A 43 -11.04 -12.36 -22.82
N CYS A 44 -10.48 -11.15 -22.71
CA CYS A 44 -9.07 -10.92 -22.45
C CYS A 44 -8.77 -10.82 -20.95
N THR A 45 -9.53 -10.01 -20.21
CA THR A 45 -9.19 -9.72 -18.81
C THR A 45 -9.56 -10.82 -17.85
N ASP A 46 -10.66 -11.54 -18.07
CA ASP A 46 -11.25 -12.42 -17.05
C ASP A 46 -11.01 -13.89 -17.38
N SER A 47 -11.21 -14.29 -18.65
CA SER A 47 -11.02 -15.68 -19.09
C SER A 47 -9.74 -15.91 -19.89
N VAL A 48 -9.06 -14.84 -20.30
CA VAL A 48 -7.85 -14.85 -21.14
C VAL A 48 -7.97 -15.78 -22.36
N THR A 49 -9.18 -15.91 -22.89
CA THR A 49 -9.49 -16.79 -24.02
C THR A 49 -9.18 -16.16 -25.37
N SER A 50 -9.11 -14.81 -25.45
CA SER A 50 -8.86 -14.08 -26.69
C SER A 50 -8.33 -12.67 -26.40
N GLY A 51 -7.57 -12.10 -27.33
CA GLY A 51 -7.09 -10.72 -27.25
C GLY A 51 -5.98 -10.49 -26.23
N TYR A 52 -5.30 -11.54 -25.76
CA TYR A 52 -4.17 -11.43 -24.86
C TYR A 52 -2.84 -11.34 -25.62
N ASN A 53 -1.96 -10.43 -25.19
CA ASN A 53 -0.60 -10.31 -25.72
C ASN A 53 0.29 -11.43 -25.20
N THR A 54 0.38 -12.53 -25.95
CA THR A 54 1.12 -13.76 -25.59
C THR A 54 2.63 -13.61 -25.52
N LYS A 55 3.19 -12.47 -25.95
CA LYS A 55 4.64 -12.23 -25.97
C LYS A 55 5.06 -11.40 -24.77
N GLY A 56 5.28 -12.08 -23.65
CA GLY A 56 5.98 -11.54 -22.48
C GLY A 56 5.21 -10.46 -21.72
N CYS A 57 3.87 -10.41 -21.83
CA CYS A 57 3.12 -9.40 -21.09
C CYS A 57 3.19 -9.65 -19.59
N TYR A 58 3.01 -10.89 -19.15
CA TYR A 58 3.15 -11.24 -17.75
C TYR A 58 4.56 -10.90 -17.26
N ASP A 59 5.59 -11.31 -18.00
CA ASP A 59 6.99 -11.07 -17.64
C ASP A 59 7.33 -9.58 -17.58
N ALA A 60 6.80 -8.76 -18.49
CA ALA A 60 7.02 -7.32 -18.49
C ALA A 60 6.38 -6.64 -17.27
N ILE A 61 5.15 -7.02 -16.91
CA ILE A 61 4.48 -6.51 -15.71
C ILE A 61 5.20 -6.99 -14.46
N TYR A 62 5.55 -8.27 -14.39
CA TYR A 62 6.25 -8.84 -13.26
C TYR A 62 7.63 -8.20 -13.07
N THR A 63 8.37 -7.95 -14.16
CA THR A 63 9.66 -7.26 -14.14
C THR A 63 9.51 -5.82 -13.64
N SER A 64 8.48 -5.12 -14.10
CA SER A 64 8.18 -3.76 -13.63
C SER A 64 7.84 -3.74 -12.14
N LEU A 65 6.96 -4.63 -11.68
CA LEU A 65 6.58 -4.72 -10.26
C LEU A 65 7.74 -5.15 -9.38
N SER A 66 8.52 -6.14 -9.79
CA SER A 66 9.70 -6.63 -9.05
C SER A 66 10.86 -5.63 -9.04
N ALA A 67 10.93 -4.69 -9.98
CA ALA A 67 11.90 -3.60 -9.91
C ALA A 67 11.54 -2.55 -8.84
N TYR A 68 10.24 -2.30 -8.62
CA TYR A 68 9.78 -1.17 -7.80
C TYR A 68 9.20 -1.55 -6.43
N TYR A 69 8.90 -2.83 -6.15
CA TYR A 69 8.26 -3.23 -4.89
C TYR A 69 9.07 -2.82 -3.63
N ILE A 70 10.40 -2.87 -3.70
CA ILE A 70 11.27 -2.45 -2.58
C ILE A 70 11.08 -0.96 -2.28
N ILE A 71 10.94 -0.13 -3.32
CA ILE A 71 10.73 1.32 -3.16
C ILE A 71 9.38 1.60 -2.50
N PHE A 72 8.31 0.92 -2.94
CA PHE A 72 6.99 1.06 -2.32
C PHE A 72 6.99 0.65 -0.84
N ILE A 73 7.65 -0.46 -0.50
CA ILE A 73 7.79 -0.90 0.89
C ILE A 73 8.58 0.14 1.70
N ALA A 74 9.68 0.66 1.16
CA ALA A 74 10.49 1.66 1.84
C ALA A 74 9.67 2.93 2.15
N VAL A 75 8.93 3.45 1.17
CA VAL A 75 8.03 4.60 1.38
C VAL A 75 7.00 4.30 2.47
N GLY A 76 6.34 3.14 2.41
CA GLY A 76 5.36 2.73 3.41
C GLY A 76 5.93 2.68 4.84
N VAL A 77 7.12 2.11 5.01
CA VAL A 77 7.79 2.05 6.33
C VAL A 77 8.16 3.44 6.83
N THR A 78 8.66 4.31 5.96
CA THR A 78 9.02 5.68 6.37
C THR A 78 7.81 6.47 6.87
N VAL A 79 6.65 6.33 6.19
CA VAL A 79 5.40 6.98 6.63
C VAL A 79 4.99 6.46 8.01
N MET A 80 4.99 5.13 8.21
CA MET A 80 4.68 4.56 9.53
C MET A 80 5.59 5.07 10.65
N VAL A 81 6.91 5.19 10.39
CA VAL A 81 7.87 5.68 11.39
C VAL A 81 7.60 7.15 11.73
N VAL A 82 7.34 7.99 10.72
CA VAL A 82 7.03 9.41 10.93
C VAL A 82 5.76 9.57 11.78
N GLU A 83 4.72 8.80 11.49
CA GLU A 83 3.48 8.82 12.27
C GLU A 83 3.70 8.34 13.71
N ALA A 84 4.44 7.25 13.90
CA ALA A 84 4.76 6.75 15.23
C ALA A 84 5.53 7.79 16.08
N LEU A 85 6.51 8.48 15.47
CA LEU A 85 7.25 9.54 16.13
C LEU A 85 6.36 10.74 16.48
N ALA A 86 5.43 11.12 15.59
CA ALA A 86 4.48 12.18 15.86
C ALA A 86 3.57 11.86 17.07
N VAL A 87 3.10 10.60 17.16
CA VAL A 87 2.30 10.13 18.31
C VAL A 87 3.12 10.17 19.60
N VAL A 88 4.34 9.64 19.59
CA VAL A 88 5.23 9.64 20.77
C VAL A 88 5.53 11.07 21.23
N ALA A 89 5.82 11.98 20.30
CA ALA A 89 6.06 13.39 20.61
C ALA A 89 4.82 14.07 21.21
N ALA A 90 3.63 13.82 20.65
CA ALA A 90 2.38 14.37 21.17
C ALA A 90 2.07 13.89 22.60
N VAL A 91 2.25 12.59 22.85
CA VAL A 91 2.05 12.00 24.19
C VAL A 91 3.07 12.54 25.18
N SER A 92 4.35 12.61 24.80
CA SER A 92 5.43 13.10 25.66
C SER A 92 5.22 14.57 26.04
N LYS A 93 4.84 15.42 25.08
CA LYS A 93 4.51 16.83 25.34
C LYS A 93 3.35 16.96 26.32
N LYS A 94 2.25 16.25 26.08
CA LYS A 94 1.08 16.26 26.97
C LYS A 94 1.42 15.81 28.39
N HIS A 95 2.28 14.80 28.53
CA HIS A 95 2.73 14.35 29.85
C HIS A 95 3.59 15.41 30.55
N ASN A 96 4.52 16.03 29.83
CA ASN A 96 5.37 17.09 30.36
C ASN A 96 4.57 18.31 30.84
N ASP A 97 3.58 18.75 30.05
CA ASP A 97 2.74 19.89 30.39
C ASP A 97 1.93 19.62 31.68
N ARG A 98 1.31 18.43 31.79
CA ARG A 98 0.59 18.01 33.01
C ARG A 98 1.51 17.96 34.24
N TYR A 99 2.74 17.47 34.07
CA TYR A 99 3.72 17.41 35.16
C TYR A 99 4.07 18.82 35.66
N SER A 100 4.28 19.77 34.73
CA SER A 100 4.56 21.17 35.07
C SER A 100 3.42 21.82 35.86
N GLU A 101 2.16 21.62 35.43
CA GLU A 101 0.98 22.14 36.14
C GLU A 101 0.88 21.59 37.57
N THR A 102 1.08 20.28 37.72
CA THR A 102 1.00 19.60 39.03
C THR A 102 2.07 20.15 39.99
N SER A 103 3.32 20.22 39.52
CA SER A 103 4.43 20.72 40.36
C SER A 103 4.22 22.18 40.79
N THR A 104 3.69 23.03 39.90
CA THR A 104 3.42 24.43 40.20
C THR A 104 2.33 24.57 41.27
N SER A 105 1.28 23.76 41.18
CA SER A 105 0.19 23.78 42.16
C SER A 105 0.65 23.34 43.56
N GLU A 106 1.53 22.35 43.66
CA GLU A 106 2.05 21.85 44.94
C GLU A 106 2.92 22.92 45.63
N VAL A 107 3.76 23.62 44.88
CA VAL A 107 4.59 24.71 45.40
C VAL A 107 3.73 25.87 45.92
N GLU A 108 2.64 26.21 45.21
CA GLU A 108 1.72 27.26 45.64
C GLU A 108 1.00 26.90 46.96
N ASP A 109 0.57 25.64 47.10
CA ASP A 109 -0.09 25.13 48.31
C ASP A 109 0.85 25.15 49.53
N ILE A 110 2.12 24.74 49.35
CA ILE A 110 3.14 24.80 50.39
C ILE A 110 3.42 26.25 50.83
N SER A 111 3.51 27.18 49.88
CA SER A 111 3.73 28.60 50.16
C SER A 111 2.60 29.19 51.00
N LYS A 112 1.34 28.93 50.63
CA LYS A 112 0.16 29.39 51.37
C LYS A 112 0.09 28.84 52.80
N LYS A 113 0.52 27.59 53.03
CA LYS A 113 0.59 27.01 54.38
C LYS A 113 1.60 27.73 55.28
N LYS A 114 2.76 28.11 54.75
CA LYS A 114 3.80 28.81 55.53
C LYS A 114 3.41 30.21 55.96
N GLN A 115 2.59 30.92 55.18
CA GLN A 115 2.16 32.29 55.50
C GLN A 115 1.10 32.37 56.60
N LYS A 116 0.45 31.25 56.95
CA LYS A 116 -0.60 31.18 57.99
C LYS A 116 -0.07 30.78 59.37
N VAL A 117 1.24 30.57 59.52
CA VAL A 117 1.94 30.26 60.79
C VAL A 117 2.71 31.49 61.23
#